data_AF-A0A0B1SDU7-F1
#
_entry.id   AF-A0A0B1SDU7-F1
#
_cell.length_a   1.000
_cell.length_b   1.000
_cell.length_c   1.000
_cell.angle_alpha   90.00
_cell.angle_beta   90.00
_cell.angle_gamma   90.00
#
_symmetry.space_group_name_H-M   'P 1'
#
loop_
_entity.id
_entity.type
_entity.pdbx_description
1 polymer ?
#
loop_
_entity_poly.entity_id
_entity_poly.type
_entity_poly.pdbx_seq_one_letter_code
_entity_poly.pdbx_strand_id
1 'polypeptide(L)' 'MKAENPVYASHRRDEDKRYEGSVEVMGRKFRSRKGQPNIKMAEQVAALAALIGLNIRHLLEGDWEE' A
#
# COMPACT_ATOMS: atom_id res chain seq x y z
N MET A 1 -8.33 21.30 6.94
CA MET A 1 -8.94 20.14 6.25
C MET A 1 -8.80 18.93 7.15
N LYS A 2 -9.88 18.20 7.48
CA LYS A 2 -9.72 16.85 8.05
C LYS A 2 -9.17 15.98 6.93
N ALA A 3 -7.98 15.42 7.11
CA ALA A 3 -7.46 14.42 6.19
C ALA A 3 -8.45 13.25 6.21
N GLU A 4 -8.91 12.82 5.03
CA GLU A 4 -9.69 11.60 4.93
C GLU A 4 -8.80 10.42 5.35
N ASN A 5 -9.36 9.53 6.17
CA ASN A 5 -8.65 8.32 6.57
C ASN A 5 -8.43 7.44 5.33
N PRO A 6 -7.21 6.92 5.11
CA PRO A 6 -6.97 6.00 4.02
C PRO A 6 -7.86 4.75 4.13
N VAL A 7 -8.47 4.34 3.02
CA VAL A 7 -9.30 3.13 2.95
C VAL A 7 -8.49 2.00 2.37
N TYR A 8 -8.31 0.93 3.13
CA TYR A 8 -7.54 -0.25 2.72
C TYR A 8 -8.46 -1.36 2.23
N ALA A 9 -7.99 -2.08 1.22
CA ALA A 9 -8.60 -3.32 0.75
C ALA A 9 -7.51 -4.30 0.34
N SER A 10 -7.67 -5.57 0.70
CA SER A 10 -6.75 -6.64 0.34
C SER A 10 -7.51 -7.86 -0.19
N HIS A 11 -6.84 -8.64 -1.05
CA HIS A 11 -7.37 -9.90 -1.53
C HIS A 11 -6.25 -10.93 -1.66
N ARG A 12 -6.61 -12.21 -1.54
CA ARG A 12 -5.68 -13.33 -1.72
C ARG A 12 -5.79 -13.81 -3.18
N ARG A 13 -4.64 -13.96 -3.84
CA ARG A 13 -4.53 -14.59 -5.16
C ARG A 13 -4.66 -16.10 -5.00
N ASP A 14 -5.41 -16.74 -5.89
CA ASP A 14 -5.66 -18.17 -5.79
C ASP A 14 -4.51 -19.00 -6.36
N GLU A 15 -3.75 -18.44 -7.30
CA GLU A 15 -2.64 -19.09 -8.01
C GLU A 15 -1.45 -19.37 -7.09
N ASP A 16 -1.08 -18.41 -6.23
CA ASP A 16 0.13 -18.48 -5.40
C ASP A 16 -0.12 -18.24 -3.90
N LYS A 17 -1.38 -18.10 -3.51
CA LYS A 17 -1.83 -17.83 -2.13
C LYS A 17 -1.20 -16.57 -1.51
N ARG A 18 -0.68 -15.65 -2.32
CA ARG A 18 -0.17 -14.35 -1.87
C ARG A 18 -1.28 -13.33 -1.74
N TYR A 19 -1.03 -12.28 -0.95
CA TYR A 19 -1.95 -11.18 -0.73
C TYR A 19 -1.52 -9.95 -1.53
N GLU A 20 -2.48 -9.30 -2.17
CA GLU A 20 -2.30 -7.99 -2.78
C GLU A 20 -3.15 -6.95 -2.04
N GLY A 21 -2.55 -5.78 -1.80
CA GLY A 21 -3.19 -4.67 -1.10
C GLY A 21 -3.41 -3.48 -2.02
N SER A 22 -4.46 -2.73 -1.71
CA SER A 22 -4.73 -1.41 -2.28
C SER A 22 -5.14 -0.44 -1.19
N VAL A 23 -4.84 0.84 -1.42
CA VAL A 23 -5.22 1.94 -0.54
C VAL A 23 -5.82 3.07 -1.37
N GLU A 24 -6.89 3.67 -0.86
CA GLU A 24 -7.49 4.88 -1.41
C GLU A 24 -7.26 6.05 -0.47
N VAL A 25 -6.69 7.13 -0.99
CA VAL A 25 -6.38 8.35 -0.25
C VAL A 25 -6.45 9.55 -1.19
N MET A 26 -7.06 10.67 -0.75
CA MET A 26 -7.26 11.87 -1.58
C MET A 26 -7.99 11.58 -2.91
N GLY A 27 -8.99 10.69 -2.90
CA GLY A 27 -9.73 10.26 -4.09
C GLY A 27 -8.88 9.50 -5.14
N ARG A 28 -7.67 9.05 -4.78
CA ARG A 28 -6.77 8.29 -5.66
C ARG A 28 -6.54 6.90 -5.08
N LYS A 29 -6.62 5.88 -5.94
CA LYS A 29 -6.38 4.49 -5.58
C LYS A 29 -4.99 4.04 -6.00
N PHE A 30 -4.25 3.47 -5.05
CA PHE A 30 -2.91 2.92 -5.25
C PHE A 30 -2.94 1.42 -4.97
N ARG A 31 -2.17 0.64 -5.73
CA ARG A 31 -2.07 -0.82 -5.60
C ARG A 31 -0.65 -1.27 -5.86
N SER A 32 -0.18 -2.24 -5.07
CA SER A 32 1.04 -2.99 -5.39
C SER A 32 0.71 -4.29 -6.12
N ARG A 33 1.51 -4.62 -7.15
CA ARG A 33 1.45 -5.92 -7.85
C ARG A 33 2.35 -6.99 -7.21
N LYS A 34 3.15 -6.62 -6.21
CA LYS A 34 4.01 -7.56 -5.47
C LYS A 34 3.15 -8.32 -4.46
N GLY A 35 2.95 -9.62 -4.69
CA GLY A 35 2.24 -10.49 -3.76
C GLY A 35 3.00 -10.62 -2.43
N GLN A 36 2.30 -10.38 -1.33
CA GLN A 36 2.84 -10.42 0.02
C GLN A 36 2.43 -11.70 0.77
N PRO A 37 3.20 -12.15 1.76
CA PRO A 37 2.89 -13.38 2.50
C PRO A 37 1.65 -13.24 3.41
N ASN A 38 1.23 -12.02 3.76
CA ASN A 38 0.07 -11.78 4.60
C ASN A 38 -0.60 -10.42 4.30
N ILE A 39 -1.82 -10.23 4.84
CA ILE A 39 -2.63 -9.02 4.65
C ILE A 39 -1.93 -7.76 5.13
N LYS A 40 -1.34 -7.78 6.33
CA LYS A 40 -0.70 -6.58 6.92
C LYS A 40 0.46 -6.08 6.06
N MET A 41 1.30 -6.98 5.55
CA MET A 41 2.36 -6.61 4.62
C MET A 41 1.79 -6.10 3.29
N ALA A 42 0.71 -6.69 2.79
CA ALA A 42 0.04 -6.20 1.57
C ALA A 42 -0.47 -4.75 1.74
N GLU A 43 -1.04 -4.42 2.89
CA GLU A 43 -1.48 -3.07 3.25
C GLU A 43 -0.32 -2.10 3.40
N GLN A 44 0.77 -2.50 4.09
CA GLN A 44 1.98 -1.68 4.22
C GLN A 44 2.60 -1.35 2.85
N VAL A 45 2.68 -2.34 1.96
CA VAL A 45 3.23 -2.13 0.61
C VAL A 45 2.28 -1.27 -0.24
N ALA A 46 0.96 -1.35 -0.02
CA ALA A 46 0.00 -0.43 -0.64
C ALA A 46 0.18 1.02 -0.13
N ALA A 47 0.39 1.21 1.17
CA ALA A 47 0.71 2.51 1.75
C ALA A 47 2.02 3.08 1.18
N LEU A 48 3.06 2.24 1.05
CA LEU A 48 4.32 2.62 0.42
C LEU A 48 4.12 3.06 -1.04
N ALA A 49 3.32 2.33 -1.81
CA ALA A 49 2.97 2.71 -3.18
C ALA A 49 2.24 4.05 -3.25
N ALA A 50 1.37 4.35 -2.29
CA ALA A 50 0.72 5.65 -2.18
C ALA A 50 1.72 6.78 -1.86
N LEU A 51 2.64 6.57 -0.91
CA LEU A 51 3.68 7.55 -0.58
C LEU A 51 4.58 7.86 -1.79
N ILE A 52 4.94 6.85 -2.58
CA ILE A 52 5.68 7.02 -3.83
C ILE A 52 4.83 7.76 -4.87
N GLY A 53 3.59 7.33 -5.09
CA GLY A 53 2.68 7.93 -6.09
C GLY A 53 2.21 9.36 -5.76
N LEU A 54 2.35 9.78 -4.51
CA LEU A 54 2.14 11.14 -4.00
C LEU A 54 3.44 11.95 -3.91
N ASN A 55 4.59 11.36 -4.27
CA ASN A 55 5.92 11.97 -4.22
C ASN A 55 6.34 12.46 -2.81
N ILE A 56 5.88 11.78 -1.76
CA ILE A 56 6.16 12.10 -0.34
C ILE A 56 6.89 10.98 0.39
N ARG A 57 7.38 9.96 -0.34
CA ARG A 57 8.14 8.86 0.23
C ARG A 57 9.36 9.32 1.06
N HIS A 58 9.98 10.42 0.67
CA HIS A 58 11.13 11.01 1.36
C HIS A 58 10.82 11.49 2.79
N LEU A 59 9.55 11.66 3.16
CA LEU A 59 9.13 12.02 4.52
C LEU A 59 9.06 10.82 5.47
N LEU A 60 9.11 9.59 4.95
CA LEU A 60 9.07 8.38 5.76
C LEU A 60 10.46 8.09 6.31
N GLU A 61 10.63 8.32 7.62
CA GLU A 61 11.86 8.04 8.36
C GLU A 61 12.19 6.53 8.39
N GLY A 62 13.48 6.20 8.47
CA GLY A 62 14.00 4.83 8.59
C GLY A 62 14.90 4.40 7.43
N ASP A 63 15.66 3.32 7.65
CA ASP A 63 16.43 2.64 6.61
C ASP A 63 15.53 1.64 5.90
N TRP A 64 15.20 1.93 4.65
CA TRP A 64 14.37 1.06 3.83
C TRP A 64 15.21 0.58 2.65
N GLU A 65 15.22 -0.73 2.41
CA GLU A 65 15.85 -1.31 1.22
C GLU A 65 15.15 -0.80 -0.05
N GLU A 66 15.95 -0.33 -1.03
CA GLU A 66 15.50 0.06 -2.37
C GLU A 66 15.05 -1.14 -3.23
#